data_AF-A0A3B8R9D2-F1
#
_entry.id   AF-A0A3B8R9D2-F1
#
_cell.length_a   1.000
_cell.length_b   1.000
_cell.length_c   1.000
_cell.angle_alpha   90.00
_cell.angle_beta   90.00
_cell.angle_gamma   90.00
#
_symmetry.space_group_name_H-M   'P 1'
#
loop_
_entity.id
_entity.type
_entity.pdbx_description
1 polymer ?
#
loop_
_entity_poly.entity_id
_entity_poly.type
_entity_poly.pdbx_seq_one_letter_code
_entity_poly.pdbx_strand_id
1 'polypeptide(L)' 'KALTRHLVFSAGPRVCPGAGISRLEQNLAWAILLERLPGIRYAPNNTFEHQPGIMLGTLALYLDITGAD' A
#
# COMPACT_ATOMS: atom_id res chain seq x y z
N LYS A 1 -9.19 -24.23 3.54
CA LYS A 1 -8.26 -23.15 4.02
C LYS A 1 -8.81 -21.83 3.48
N ALA A 2 -9.54 -21.05 4.28
CA ALA A 2 -10.09 -19.77 3.81
C ALA A 2 -8.92 -18.78 3.66
N LEU A 3 -8.56 -18.45 2.42
CA LEU A 3 -7.29 -17.82 2.08
C LEU A 3 -7.16 -16.34 2.51
N THR A 4 -8.22 -15.66 2.97
CA THR A 4 -8.16 -14.38 3.72
C THR A 4 -9.57 -13.99 4.20
N ARG A 5 -9.74 -13.45 5.42
CA ARG A 5 -11.04 -13.01 5.98
C ARG A 5 -11.54 -11.66 5.46
N HIS A 6 -10.89 -11.07 4.46
CA HIS A 6 -11.19 -9.73 3.93
C HIS A 6 -11.77 -9.80 2.51
N LEU A 7 -12.47 -8.74 2.09
CA LEU A 7 -13.07 -8.62 0.75
C LEU A 7 -12.36 -7.62 -0.17
N VAL A 8 -11.10 -7.26 0.12
CA VAL A 8 -10.33 -6.24 -0.65
C VAL A 8 -10.18 -6.57 -2.14
N PHE A 9 -10.27 -7.85 -2.51
CA PHE A 9 -10.20 -8.34 -3.89
C PHE A 9 -11.51 -8.99 -4.33
N SER A 10 -12.65 -8.63 -3.73
CA SER A 10 -13.95 -9.30 -3.96
C SER A 10 -13.92 -10.79 -3.54
N ALA A 11 -14.95 -11.55 -3.92
CA ALA A 11 -15.09 -12.98 -3.61
C ALA A 11 -15.84 -13.75 -4.71
N GLY A 12 -15.65 -15.07 -4.73
CA GLY A 12 -16.35 -15.97 -5.65
C GLY A 12 -15.95 -15.77 -7.12
N PRO A 13 -16.87 -15.96 -8.08
CA PRO A 13 -16.60 -15.82 -9.51
C PRO A 13 -16.12 -14.43 -9.96
N ARG A 14 -16.30 -13.41 -9.12
CA ARG A 14 -15.87 -12.02 -9.37
C ARG A 14 -14.68 -11.61 -8.51
N VAL A 15 -13.90 -12.55 -8.01
CA VAL A 15 -12.61 -12.25 -7.38
C VAL A 15 -11.71 -11.52 -8.37
N CYS A 16 -10.94 -10.55 -7.91
CA CYS A 16 -10.01 -9.82 -8.77
C CYS A 16 -9.02 -10.80 -9.42
N PRO A 17 -8.93 -10.89 -10.76
CA PRO A 17 -7.96 -11.76 -11.42
C PRO A 17 -6.52 -11.34 -11.13
N GLY A 18 -6.30 -10.06 -10.81
CA GLY A 18 -5.01 -9.52 -10.39
C GLY A 18 -4.64 -9.75 -8.92
N ALA A 19 -5.47 -10.43 -8.12
CA ALA A 19 -5.22 -10.56 -6.67
C ALA A 19 -3.86 -11.21 -6.34
N GLY A 20 -3.38 -12.13 -7.18
CA GLY A 20 -2.07 -12.75 -7.02
C GLY A 20 -0.91 -11.78 -7.29
N ILE A 21 -0.95 -11.08 -8.43
CA ILE A 21 0.10 -10.15 -8.81
C ILE A 21 0.14 -8.93 -7.89
N SER A 22 -1.01 -8.36 -7.52
CA SER A 22 -1.05 -7.23 -6.59
C SER A 22 -0.45 -7.56 -5.23
N ARG A 23 -0.54 -8.82 -4.78
CA ARG A 23 0.11 -9.28 -3.54
C ARG A 23 1.63 -9.38 -3.69
N LEU A 24 2.09 -9.92 -4.81
CA LEU A 24 3.52 -10.01 -5.11
C LEU A 24 4.14 -8.61 -5.16
N GLU A 25 3.50 -7.67 -5.86
CA GLU A 25 3.93 -6.28 -5.97
C GLU A 25 3.99 -5.58 -4.60
N GLN A 26 2.95 -5.72 -3.78
CA GLN A 26 2.93 -5.12 -2.44
C GLN A 26 4.05 -5.68 -1.54
N ASN A 27 4.26 -7.00 -1.56
CA ASN A 27 5.33 -7.62 -0.77
C ASN A 27 6.72 -7.15 -1.21
N LEU A 28 6.95 -7.10 -2.53
CA LEU A 28 8.22 -6.65 -3.09
C LEU A 28 8.47 -5.16 -2.82
N ALA A 29 7.45 -4.32 -3.02
CA ALA A 29 7.54 -2.90 -2.76
C ALA A 29 7.92 -2.63 -1.29
N TRP A 30 7.26 -3.29 -0.33
CA TRP A 30 7.59 -3.11 1.08
C TRP A 30 8.98 -3.64 1.44
N ALA A 31 9.39 -4.77 0.89
CA ALA A 31 10.74 -5.29 1.12
C ALA A 31 11.81 -4.28 0.66
N ILE A 32 11.68 -3.77 -0.57
CA ILE A 32 12.64 -2.80 -1.15
C ILE A 32 12.60 -1.48 -0.37
N LEU A 33 11.42 -0.95 -0.07
CA LEU A 33 11.29 0.33 0.64
C LEU A 33 11.94 0.26 2.03
N LEU A 34 11.75 -0.83 2.77
CA LEU A 34 12.33 -0.98 4.11
C LEU A 34 13.84 -1.25 4.07
N GLU A 35 14.33 -1.92 3.03
CA GLU A 35 15.77 -2.12 2.81
C GLU A 35 16.48 -0.82 2.45
N ARG A 36 15.91 -0.03 1.53
CA ARG A 36 16.55 1.16 0.95
C ARG A 36 16.30 2.44 1.73
N LEU A 37 15.22 2.52 2.51
CA LEU A 37 14.81 3.73 3.23
C LEU A 37 14.73 3.44 4.74
N PRO A 38 15.83 3.04 5.41
CA PRO A 38 15.83 2.61 6.81
C PRO A 38 15.38 3.72 7.79
N GLY A 39 15.50 4.98 7.38
CA GLY A 39 15.10 6.14 8.17
C GLY A 39 13.75 6.76 7.83
N ILE A 40 12.91 6.12 7.00
CA ILE A 40 11.64 6.67 6.52
C ILE A 40 10.71 7.08 7.69
N ARG A 41 10.23 8.32 7.66
CA ARG A 41 9.33 8.91 8.69
C ARG A 41 8.29 9.82 8.04
N TYR A 42 7.16 10.07 8.72
CA TYR A 42 6.24 11.11 8.30
C TYR A 42 6.88 12.49 8.47
N ALA A 43 6.86 13.29 7.41
CA ALA A 43 7.19 14.70 7.50
C ALA A 43 6.03 15.49 8.15
N PRO A 44 6.27 16.73 8.63
CA PRO A 44 5.21 17.60 9.12
C PRO A 44 4.13 17.92 8.06
N ASN A 45 2.98 18.42 8.50
CA ASN A 45 1.90 18.95 7.66
C ASN A 45 1.17 17.93 6.74
N ASN A 46 1.23 16.63 7.06
CA ASN A 46 0.34 15.66 6.44
C ASN A 46 -1.12 15.89 6.85
N THR A 47 -2.01 16.15 5.88
CA THR A 47 -3.45 16.30 6.12
C THR A 47 -4.21 14.97 6.03
N PHE A 48 -3.59 13.93 5.47
CA PHE A 48 -4.16 12.59 5.26
C PHE A 48 -5.53 12.61 4.55
N GLU A 49 -5.72 13.58 3.67
CA GLU A 49 -6.91 13.65 2.84
C GLU A 49 -6.96 12.49 1.86
N HIS A 50 -8.18 12.01 1.61
CA HIS A 50 -8.41 10.87 0.73
C HIS A 50 -9.08 11.33 -0.56
N GLN A 51 -8.73 10.67 -1.66
CA GLN A 51 -9.43 10.86 -2.91
C GLN A 51 -10.92 10.51 -2.73
N PRO A 52 -11.85 11.34 -3.24
CA PRO A 52 -13.26 11.02 -3.22
C PRO A 52 -13.57 9.87 -4.20
N GLY A 53 -14.64 9.12 -3.93
CA GLY A 53 -15.16 8.09 -4.83
C GLY A 53 -15.04 6.67 -4.28
N ILE A 54 -15.08 5.68 -5.19
CA ILE A 54 -15.16 4.25 -4.83
C ILE A 54 -13.82 3.63 -4.40
N MET A 55 -12.71 4.25 -4.81
CA MET A 55 -11.36 3.81 -4.46
C MET A 55 -10.84 4.74 -3.37
N LEU A 56 -10.59 4.23 -2.16
CA LEU A 56 -10.01 5.02 -1.07
C LEU A 56 -8.48 5.03 -1.20
N GLY A 57 -7.88 6.21 -1.30
CA GLY A 57 -6.43 6.39 -1.35
C GLY A 57 -6.04 7.78 -0.88
N THR A 58 -4.90 7.92 -0.22
CA THR A 58 -4.40 9.22 0.25
C THR A 58 -3.94 10.09 -0.93
N LEU A 59 -4.29 11.38 -0.93
CA LEU A 59 -3.93 12.31 -2.01
C LEU A 59 -2.44 12.66 -2.03
N ALA A 60 -1.85 12.81 -0.84
CA ALA A 60 -0.43 13.10 -0.67
C ALA A 60 0.07 12.52 0.65
N LEU A 61 1.32 12.06 0.64
CA LEU A 61 2.02 11.62 1.84
C LEU A 61 3.43 12.22 1.85
N TYR A 62 3.65 13.21 2.72
CA TYR A 62 4.94 13.84 2.91
C TYR A 62 5.80 12.99 3.84
N LEU A 63 7.03 12.70 3.42
CA LEU A 63 7.95 11.81 4.12
C LEU A 63 9.31 12.48 4.29
N ASP A 64 9.88 12.33 5.48
CA ASP A 64 11.29 12.59 5.73
C ASP A 64 12.05 11.29 5.54
N ILE A 65 13.13 11.34 4.74
CA ILE A 65 13.95 10.18 4.40
C ILE A 65 15.39 10.48 4.80
N THR A 66 15.95 9.64 5.66
CA THR A 66 17.36 9.69 6.07
C THR A 66 18.04 8.36 5.81
N GLY A 67 19.32 8.39 5.40
CA GLY A 67 20.08 7.17 5.12
C GLY A 67 19.56 6.41 3.91
N ALA A 68 19.05 7.12 2.90
CA ALA A 68 18.75 6.53 1.61
C ALA A 68 20.03 6.43 0.79
N ASP A 69 20.31 5.21 0.30
CA ASP A 69 21.43 4.88 -0.59
C ASP A 69 20.97 4.73 -2.04
#